data_AF-A0A9R0TQB2-F1
#
_entry.id   AF-A0A9R0TQB2-F1
#
_cell.length_a   1.000
_cell.length_b   1.000
_cell.length_c   1.000
_cell.angle_alpha   90.00
_cell.angle_beta   90.00
_cell.angle_gamma   90.00
#
_symmetry.space_group_name_H-M   'P 1'
#
loop_
_entity.id
_entity.type
_entity.pdbx_description
1 polymer ?
#
loop_
_entity_poly.entity_id
_entity_poly.type
_entity_poly.pdbx_seq_one_letter_code
_entity_poly.pdbx_strand_id
1 'polypeptide(L)'
;MEFGWKMVLGSLIGFFGASFGSVGGVGGGGIFVPMLTLIIGFDPKSSTAISKCMITGAAISTVYYNLKLKHPTLDMPVIDYDLALLIQPMLMLGISIGVIFNVIFPDWLVTVLLIILFLGTSTKAFLKGVETWKKETIIKREAEKRLEQTSEEPEYAPLSTGPGAAADVKPHSDEAPSLMKNIYWKEFGLLTFVWLAFLAIQITKNYAPTCSTWYWVLNFLQIPVSVGVTMYEALGLMNGKRVLSSKGNEQTTLKFHQLCIYCFFGVTAGLVGGLLGLGGGFIMGPLFLELGIPPQVSSATATFAMMFSASMSVVEYYLLNRFPVPYGGVGISNMIHKMEQHEYMGFENLCKYDA
;
A
#
# COMPACT_ATOMS: atom_id res chain seq x y z
N MET A 1 7.76 -31.71 15.55
CA MET A 1 7.15 -31.23 14.29
C MET A 1 5.82 -31.93 14.11
N GLU A 2 4.77 -31.49 14.80
CA GLU A 2 3.42 -31.78 14.32
C GLU A 2 3.02 -30.66 13.37
N PHE A 3 3.07 -30.94 12.07
CA PHE A 3 2.56 -30.06 11.03
C PHE A 3 1.04 -30.00 11.17
N GLY A 4 0.54 -29.18 12.10
CA GLY A 4 -0.88 -29.08 12.39
C GLY A 4 -1.64 -28.57 11.16
N TRP A 5 -2.82 -29.13 10.90
CA TRP A 5 -3.72 -28.73 9.80
C TRP A 5 -3.95 -27.20 9.75
N LYS A 6 -3.99 -26.53 10.92
CA LYS A 6 -4.11 -25.07 11.05
C LYS A 6 -3.01 -24.31 10.31
N MET A 7 -1.77 -24.79 10.32
CA MET A 7 -0.64 -24.13 9.65
C MET A 7 -0.70 -24.31 8.14
N VAL A 8 -1.10 -25.50 7.67
CA VAL A 8 -1.31 -25.77 6.24
C VAL A 8 -2.46 -24.91 5.71
N LEU A 9 -3.59 -24.90 6.42
CA LEU A 9 -4.75 -24.09 6.08
C LEU A 9 -4.43 -22.58 6.12
N GLY A 10 -3.74 -22.12 7.15
CA GLY A 10 -3.29 -20.73 7.27
C GLY A 10 -2.34 -20.32 6.15
N SER A 11 -1.43 -21.21 5.73
CA SER A 11 -0.52 -20.96 4.60
C SER A 11 -1.27 -20.88 3.27
N LEU A 12 -2.26 -21.75 3.05
CA LEU A 12 -3.11 -21.70 1.85
C LEU A 12 -3.93 -20.41 1.81
N ILE A 13 -4.61 -20.06 2.90
CA ILE A 13 -5.40 -18.82 2.99
C ILE A 13 -4.49 -17.60 2.84
N GLY A 14 -3.30 -17.62 3.45
CA GLY A 14 -2.28 -16.59 3.29
C GLY A 14 -1.84 -16.45 1.83
N PHE A 15 -1.55 -17.55 1.15
CA PHE A 15 -1.13 -17.53 -0.25
C PHE A 15 -2.20 -16.96 -1.19
N PHE A 16 -3.44 -17.44 -1.09
CA PHE A 16 -4.55 -16.94 -1.90
C PHE A 16 -4.91 -15.50 -1.51
N GLY A 17 -4.92 -15.19 -0.22
CA GLY A 17 -5.18 -13.84 0.28
C GLY A 17 -4.14 -12.82 -0.17
N ALA A 18 -2.86 -13.21 -0.20
CA ALA A 18 -1.78 -12.42 -0.78
C ALA A 18 -1.99 -12.21 -2.27
N SER A 19 -2.30 -13.28 -3.01
CA SER A 19 -2.48 -13.25 -4.46
C SER A 19 -3.61 -12.30 -4.87
N PHE A 20 -4.80 -12.44 -4.27
CA PHE A 20 -5.92 -11.54 -4.53
C PHE A 20 -5.65 -10.11 -4.04
N GLY A 21 -5.00 -9.98 -2.88
CA GLY A 21 -4.63 -8.69 -2.30
C GLY A 21 -3.61 -7.92 -3.16
N SER A 22 -2.68 -8.61 -3.80
CA SER A 22 -1.69 -8.03 -4.72
C SER A 22 -2.34 -7.50 -5.99
N VAL A 23 -3.32 -8.21 -6.57
CA VAL A 23 -4.06 -7.73 -7.75
C VAL A 23 -4.80 -6.42 -7.45
N GLY A 24 -5.45 -6.36 -6.29
CA GLY A 24 -6.17 -5.16 -5.84
C GLY A 24 -5.28 -4.02 -5.33
N GLY A 25 -3.98 -4.22 -5.20
CA GLY A 25 -3.05 -3.22 -4.67
C GLY A 25 -3.25 -2.93 -3.18
N VAL A 26 -3.72 -3.94 -2.44
CA VAL A 26 -4.07 -3.88 -1.01
C VAL A 26 -3.12 -4.74 -0.16
N GLY A 27 -2.32 -5.62 -0.77
CA GLY A 27 -1.21 -6.32 -0.11
C GLY A 27 -1.60 -7.44 0.85
N GLY A 28 -2.87 -7.85 0.89
CA GLY A 28 -3.35 -9.02 1.64
C GLY A 28 -3.45 -8.83 3.18
N GLY A 29 -3.06 -7.67 3.71
CA GLY A 29 -3.02 -7.42 5.15
C GLY A 29 -4.37 -7.60 5.86
N GLY A 30 -5.47 -7.30 5.16
CA GLY A 30 -6.82 -7.55 5.66
C GLY A 30 -7.18 -9.02 5.90
N ILE A 31 -6.45 -9.94 5.28
CA ILE A 31 -6.65 -11.39 5.45
C ILE A 31 -5.61 -11.95 6.42
N PHE A 32 -4.37 -11.46 6.38
CA PHE A 32 -3.29 -11.99 7.21
C PHE A 32 -3.56 -11.84 8.71
N VAL A 33 -4.02 -10.67 9.16
CA VAL A 33 -4.23 -10.43 10.60
C VAL A 33 -5.35 -11.31 11.17
N PRO A 34 -6.55 -11.41 10.56
CA PRO A 34 -7.57 -12.39 10.98
C PRO A 34 -7.12 -13.84 10.88
N MET A 35 -6.41 -14.21 9.81
CA MET A 35 -5.94 -15.58 9.62
C MET A 35 -4.95 -15.99 10.72
N LEU A 36 -3.98 -15.13 11.02
CA LEU A 36 -2.99 -15.36 12.08
C LEU A 36 -3.66 -15.41 13.47
N THR A 37 -4.65 -14.55 13.71
CA THR A 37 -5.32 -14.46 15.02
C THR A 37 -6.34 -15.59 15.24
N LEU A 38 -7.24 -15.85 14.29
CA LEU A 38 -8.38 -16.75 14.46
C LEU A 38 -8.08 -18.20 14.08
N ILE A 39 -7.24 -18.42 13.05
CA ILE A 39 -6.97 -19.77 12.53
C ILE A 39 -5.73 -20.34 13.21
N ILE A 40 -4.63 -19.58 13.19
CA ILE A 40 -3.36 -20.01 13.79
C ILE A 40 -3.39 -19.83 15.31
N GLY A 41 -4.05 -18.78 15.82
CA GLY A 41 -4.23 -18.55 17.25
C GLY A 41 -3.15 -17.66 17.87
N PHE A 42 -2.50 -16.81 17.07
CA PHE A 42 -1.53 -15.82 17.57
C PHE A 42 -2.22 -14.61 18.19
N ASP A 43 -1.59 -14.01 19.20
CA ASP A 43 -2.08 -12.77 19.81
C ASP A 43 -2.24 -11.66 18.75
N PRO A 44 -3.25 -10.77 18.86
CA PRO A 44 -3.51 -9.72 17.87
C PRO A 44 -2.30 -8.82 17.57
N LYS A 45 -1.50 -8.51 18.59
CA LYS A 45 -0.27 -7.70 18.45
C LYS A 45 0.83 -8.45 17.69
N SER A 46 1.03 -9.74 18.00
CA SER A 46 1.97 -10.62 17.29
C SER A 46 1.56 -10.80 15.83
N SER A 47 0.27 -11.05 15.60
CA SER A 47 -0.34 -11.17 14.26
C SER A 47 -0.16 -9.90 13.45
N THR A 48 -0.29 -8.73 14.09
CA THR A 48 -0.03 -7.42 13.48
C THR A 48 1.44 -7.28 13.06
N ALA A 49 2.40 -7.69 13.87
CA ALA A 49 3.81 -7.64 13.52
C ALA A 49 4.18 -8.62 12.38
N ILE A 50 3.71 -9.86 12.47
CA ILE A 50 3.97 -10.90 11.45
C ILE A 50 3.33 -10.53 10.11
N SER A 51 2.12 -9.97 10.11
CA SER A 51 1.44 -9.55 8.87
C SER A 51 2.25 -8.51 8.10
N LYS A 52 2.99 -7.62 8.78
CA LYS A 52 3.86 -6.63 8.11
C LYS A 52 4.97 -7.28 7.30
N CYS A 53 5.57 -8.36 7.81
CA CYS A 53 6.57 -9.12 7.05
C CYS A 53 5.94 -9.75 5.80
N MET A 54 4.75 -10.35 5.95
CA MET A 54 4.02 -10.95 4.84
C MET A 54 3.64 -9.91 3.77
N ILE A 55 3.11 -8.74 4.18
CA ILE A 55 2.77 -7.62 3.29
C ILE A 55 4.02 -7.10 2.58
N THR A 56 5.14 -6.96 3.31
CA THR A 56 6.39 -6.47 2.71
C THR A 56 6.87 -7.41 1.60
N GLY A 57 6.88 -8.72 1.84
CA GLY A 57 7.25 -9.71 0.82
C GLY A 57 6.32 -9.68 -0.41
N ALA A 58 5.00 -9.63 -0.17
CA ALA A 58 4.02 -9.54 -1.24
C ALA A 58 4.15 -8.23 -2.04
N ALA A 59 4.36 -7.10 -1.36
CA ALA A 59 4.52 -5.79 -1.99
C ALA A 59 5.81 -5.71 -2.82
N ILE A 60 6.95 -6.21 -2.32
CA ILE A 60 8.22 -6.25 -3.08
C ILE A 60 8.05 -7.05 -4.37
N SER A 61 7.46 -8.25 -4.26
CA SER A 61 7.21 -9.11 -5.44
C SER A 61 6.30 -8.41 -6.45
N THR A 62 5.20 -7.83 -5.98
CA THR A 62 4.22 -7.15 -6.84
C THR A 62 4.78 -5.88 -7.48
N VAL A 63 5.57 -5.08 -6.75
CA VAL A 63 6.28 -3.92 -7.30
C VAL A 63 7.27 -4.34 -8.37
N TYR A 64 8.03 -5.43 -8.15
CA TYR A 64 8.95 -5.95 -9.16
C TYR A 64 8.24 -6.32 -10.47
N TYR A 65 7.03 -6.89 -10.40
CA TYR A 65 6.21 -7.13 -11.59
C TYR A 65 5.66 -5.83 -12.19
N ASN A 66 5.14 -4.91 -11.38
CA ASN A 66 4.58 -3.64 -11.84
C ASN A 66 5.63 -2.75 -12.51
N LEU A 67 6.89 -2.81 -12.09
CA LEU A 67 8.00 -2.08 -12.75
C LEU A 67 8.23 -2.51 -14.21
N LYS A 68 7.77 -3.70 -14.60
CA LYS A 68 7.82 -4.18 -16.00
C LYS A 68 6.62 -3.72 -16.83
N LEU A 69 5.57 -3.20 -16.18
CA LEU A 69 4.35 -2.77 -16.85
C LEU A 69 4.41 -1.27 -17.16
N LYS A 70 3.85 -0.92 -18.32
CA LYS A 70 3.61 0.47 -18.74
C LYS A 70 2.15 0.83 -18.55
N HIS A 71 1.88 2.13 -18.49
CA HIS A 71 0.55 2.68 -18.38
C HIS A 71 -0.31 2.32 -19.62
N PRO A 72 -1.60 1.99 -19.47
CA PRO A 72 -2.44 1.48 -20.56
C PRO A 72 -2.74 2.51 -21.65
N THR A 73 -2.64 3.81 -21.36
CA THR A 73 -3.00 4.90 -22.30
C THR A 73 -1.93 5.97 -22.51
N LEU A 74 -0.82 5.95 -21.76
CA LEU A 74 0.22 6.99 -21.78
C LEU A 74 1.59 6.28 -21.82
N ASP A 75 2.60 6.82 -22.51
CA ASP A 75 3.94 6.21 -22.55
C ASP A 75 4.75 6.56 -21.28
N MET A 76 4.31 6.02 -20.16
CA MET A 76 4.87 6.22 -18.81
C MET A 76 4.75 4.93 -17.98
N PRO A 77 5.51 4.76 -16.88
CA PRO A 77 5.34 3.63 -15.98
C PRO A 77 3.93 3.57 -15.39
N VAL A 78 3.51 2.36 -15.02
CA VAL A 78 2.22 2.14 -14.34
C VAL A 78 2.17 2.73 -12.92
N ILE A 79 3.33 2.96 -12.29
CA ILE A 79 3.44 3.57 -10.96
C ILE A 79 3.49 5.08 -11.12
N ASP A 80 2.57 5.79 -10.47
CA ASP A 80 2.59 7.26 -10.39
C ASP A 80 3.49 7.70 -9.22
N TYR A 81 4.73 8.05 -9.56
CA TYR A 81 5.75 8.41 -8.57
C TYR A 81 5.49 9.77 -7.89
N ASP A 82 4.85 10.72 -8.57
CA ASP A 82 4.52 12.03 -7.99
C ASP A 82 3.39 11.88 -6.97
N LEU A 83 2.38 11.04 -7.26
CA LEU A 83 1.34 10.68 -6.30
C LEU A 83 1.91 9.91 -5.10
N ALA A 84 2.84 8.98 -5.34
CA ALA A 84 3.53 8.26 -4.27
C ALA A 84 4.33 9.23 -3.38
N LEU A 85 5.11 10.14 -3.97
CA LEU A 85 5.89 11.16 -3.25
C LEU A 85 5.01 12.10 -2.41
N LEU A 86 3.82 12.41 -2.89
CA LEU A 86 2.91 13.29 -2.18
C LEU A 86 2.41 12.67 -0.87
N ILE A 87 2.04 11.39 -0.90
CA ILE A 87 1.34 10.76 0.22
C ILE A 87 2.25 9.87 1.07
N GLN A 88 3.30 9.28 0.50
CA GLN A 88 4.20 8.37 1.21
C GLN A 88 4.80 8.99 2.50
N PRO A 89 5.31 10.23 2.52
CA PRO A 89 5.91 10.80 3.73
C PRO A 89 4.89 10.96 4.87
N MET A 90 3.68 11.42 4.53
CA MET A 90 2.57 11.56 5.48
C MET A 90 2.08 10.20 5.99
N LEU A 91 2.08 9.20 5.12
CA LEU A 91 1.74 7.82 5.45
C LEU A 91 2.77 7.19 6.39
N MET A 92 4.06 7.44 6.19
CA MET A 92 5.12 6.97 7.11
C MET A 92 5.00 7.61 8.49
N LEU A 93 4.71 8.92 8.55
CA LEU A 93 4.42 9.61 9.82
C LEU A 93 3.24 8.99 10.55
N GLY A 94 2.15 8.69 9.82
CA GLY A 94 0.99 8.00 10.39
C GLY A 94 1.35 6.63 10.96
N ILE A 95 2.20 5.86 10.27
CA ILE A 95 2.62 4.52 10.73
C ILE A 95 3.34 4.59 12.06
N SER A 96 4.31 5.49 12.20
CA SER A 96 5.06 5.62 13.45
C SER A 96 4.14 5.93 14.64
N ILE A 97 3.10 6.75 14.44
CA ILE A 97 2.06 7.01 15.44
C ILE A 97 1.20 5.75 15.69
N GLY A 98 0.78 5.09 14.62
CA GLY A 98 -0.05 3.88 14.68
C GLY A 98 0.61 2.72 15.42
N VAL A 99 1.91 2.49 15.20
CA VAL A 99 2.68 1.46 15.91
C VAL A 99 2.80 1.79 17.39
N ILE A 100 3.01 3.05 17.76
CA ILE A 100 3.00 3.49 19.17
C ILE A 100 1.63 3.19 19.81
N PHE A 101 0.54 3.53 19.13
CA PHE A 101 -0.81 3.19 19.61
C PHE A 101 -1.08 1.69 19.70
N ASN A 102 -0.52 0.88 18.79
CA ASN A 102 -0.64 -0.58 18.88
C ASN A 102 0.00 -1.11 20.17
N VAL A 103 1.11 -0.51 20.60
CA VAL A 103 1.77 -0.90 21.85
C VAL A 103 0.99 -0.41 23.09
N ILE A 104 0.44 0.80 23.04
CA ILE A 104 -0.27 1.41 24.17
C ILE A 104 -1.65 0.76 24.37
N PHE A 105 -2.36 0.43 23.30
CA PHE A 105 -3.73 -0.07 23.40
C PHE A 105 -3.79 -1.52 23.89
N PRO A 106 -4.81 -1.86 24.71
CA PRO A 106 -5.05 -3.24 25.10
C PRO A 106 -5.53 -4.07 23.91
N ASP A 107 -5.26 -5.37 23.95
CA ASP A 107 -5.47 -6.29 22.81
C ASP A 107 -6.94 -6.34 22.38
N TRP A 108 -7.88 -6.32 23.33
CA TRP A 108 -9.32 -6.30 23.04
C TRP A 108 -9.72 -5.06 22.22
N LEU A 109 -9.11 -3.91 22.48
CA LEU A 109 -9.41 -2.67 21.76
C LEU A 109 -8.89 -2.75 20.32
N VAL A 110 -7.68 -3.27 20.12
CA VAL A 110 -7.11 -3.49 18.79
C VAL A 110 -7.99 -4.46 17.98
N THR A 111 -8.46 -5.55 18.60
CA THR A 111 -9.37 -6.50 17.95
C THR A 111 -10.72 -5.86 17.60
N VAL A 112 -11.32 -5.08 18.49
CA VAL A 112 -12.58 -4.37 18.21
C VAL A 112 -12.41 -3.38 17.06
N LEU A 113 -11.33 -2.59 17.05
CA LEU A 113 -11.02 -1.66 15.97
C LEU A 113 -10.83 -2.39 14.62
N LEU A 114 -10.14 -3.54 14.64
CA LEU A 114 -9.95 -4.39 13.47
C LEU A 114 -11.30 -4.90 12.92
N ILE A 115 -12.20 -5.37 13.79
CA ILE A 115 -13.54 -5.84 13.40
C ILE A 115 -14.36 -4.71 12.80
N ILE A 116 -14.42 -3.55 13.46
CA ILE A 116 -15.16 -2.38 12.97
C ILE A 116 -14.65 -1.96 11.59
N LEU A 117 -13.33 -1.89 11.44
CA LEU A 117 -12.74 -1.51 10.17
C LEU A 117 -13.09 -2.52 9.08
N PHE A 118 -12.93 -3.83 9.32
CA PHE A 118 -13.27 -4.83 8.32
C PHE A 118 -14.73 -4.82 7.92
N LEU A 119 -15.65 -4.69 8.87
CA LEU A 119 -17.08 -4.57 8.57
C LEU A 119 -17.34 -3.32 7.72
N GLY A 120 -16.80 -2.17 8.12
CA GLY A 120 -16.98 -0.91 7.40
C GLY A 120 -16.41 -0.95 5.99
N THR A 121 -15.17 -1.41 5.84
CA THR A 121 -14.48 -1.43 4.54
C THR A 121 -14.99 -2.53 3.63
N SER A 122 -15.37 -3.70 4.16
CA SER A 122 -15.98 -4.76 3.38
C SER A 122 -17.35 -4.32 2.85
N THR A 123 -18.17 -3.69 3.70
CA THR A 123 -19.47 -3.15 3.28
C THR A 123 -19.30 -2.06 2.22
N LYS A 124 -18.41 -1.09 2.44
CA LYS A 124 -18.14 -0.02 1.46
C LYS A 124 -17.62 -0.58 0.14
N ALA A 125 -16.67 -1.52 0.18
CA ALA A 125 -16.10 -2.16 -0.99
C ALA A 125 -17.14 -2.98 -1.77
N PHE A 126 -18.01 -3.71 -1.07
CA PHE A 126 -19.08 -4.49 -1.68
C PHE A 126 -20.10 -3.58 -2.37
N LEU A 127 -20.61 -2.55 -1.67
CA LEU A 127 -21.56 -1.60 -2.24
C LEU A 127 -20.99 -0.88 -3.47
N LYS A 128 -19.75 -0.40 -3.37
CA LYS A 128 -19.06 0.28 -4.49
C LYS A 128 -18.80 -0.69 -5.64
N GLY A 129 -18.44 -1.94 -5.34
CA GLY A 129 -18.27 -2.99 -6.34
C GLY A 129 -19.57 -3.26 -7.11
N VAL A 130 -20.70 -3.36 -6.41
CA VAL A 130 -22.04 -3.52 -7.03
C VAL A 130 -22.41 -2.30 -7.88
N GLU A 131 -22.11 -1.09 -7.41
CA GLU A 131 -22.38 0.14 -8.15
C GLU A 131 -21.56 0.22 -9.45
N THR A 132 -20.25 -0.03 -9.36
CA THR A 132 -19.36 -0.07 -10.53
C THR A 132 -19.77 -1.16 -11.51
N TRP A 133 -20.10 -2.36 -11.02
CA TRP A 133 -20.55 -3.46 -11.88
C TRP A 133 -21.83 -3.12 -12.64
N LYS A 134 -22.79 -2.44 -11.99
CA LYS A 134 -24.01 -1.95 -12.66
C LYS A 134 -23.67 -0.92 -13.74
N LYS A 135 -22.78 0.04 -13.46
CA LYS A 135 -22.34 1.05 -14.44
C LYS A 135 -21.66 0.41 -15.66
N GLU A 136 -20.72 -0.51 -15.44
CA GLU A 136 -20.05 -1.24 -16.51
C GLU A 136 -21.02 -2.10 -17.34
N THR A 137 -22.00 -2.73 -16.69
CA THR A 137 -23.01 -3.54 -17.39
C THR A 137 -23.90 -2.68 -18.28
N ILE A 138 -24.28 -1.48 -17.84
CA ILE A 138 -25.05 -0.52 -18.66
C ILE A 138 -24.23 -0.06 -19.85
N ILE A 139 -22.98 0.35 -19.64
CA ILE A 139 -22.07 0.80 -20.71
C ILE A 139 -21.85 -0.31 -21.75
N LYS A 140 -21.62 -1.55 -21.32
CA LYS A 140 -21.48 -2.70 -22.24
C LYS A 140 -22.73 -2.92 -23.08
N ARG A 141 -23.93 -2.88 -22.46
CA ARG A 141 -25.21 -3.01 -23.18
C ARG A 141 -25.44 -1.86 -24.15
N GLU A 142 -25.09 -0.64 -23.79
CA GLU A 142 -25.20 0.53 -24.69
C GLU A 142 -24.21 0.45 -25.85
N ALA A 143 -23.00 -0.04 -25.62
CA ALA A 143 -22.01 -0.29 -26.67
C ALA A 143 -22.47 -1.39 -27.63
N GLU A 144 -23.01 -2.50 -27.12
CA GLU A 144 -23.62 -3.58 -27.91
C GLU A 144 -24.77 -3.05 -28.77
N LYS A 145 -25.69 -2.26 -28.20
CA LYS A 145 -26.79 -1.63 -28.96
C LYS A 145 -26.31 -0.67 -30.05
N ARG A 146 -25.25 0.11 -29.80
CA ARG A 146 -24.67 0.98 -30.84
C ARG A 146 -24.02 0.17 -31.96
N LEU A 147 -23.37 -0.95 -31.65
CA LEU A 147 -22.82 -1.87 -32.64
C LEU A 147 -23.94 -2.50 -33.49
N GLU A 148 -25.04 -2.95 -32.87
CA GLU A 148 -26.21 -3.49 -33.57
C GLU A 148 -26.87 -2.44 -34.49
N GLN A 149 -27.02 -1.20 -34.02
CA GLN A 149 -27.55 -0.10 -34.84
C GLN A 149 -26.63 0.29 -36.00
N THR A 150 -25.31 0.17 -35.84
CA THR A 150 -24.34 0.44 -36.92
C THR A 150 -24.34 -0.69 -37.96
N SER A 151 -24.71 -1.92 -37.58
CA SER A 151 -24.86 -3.06 -38.50
C SER A 151 -26.19 -3.11 -39.25
N GLU A 152 -27.18 -2.29 -38.88
CA GLU A 152 -28.49 -2.21 -39.57
C GLU A 152 -28.57 -1.07 -40.61
N GLU A 153 -27.55 -0.20 -40.74
CA GLU A 153 -27.46 0.74 -41.86
C GLU A 153 -27.00 0.00 -43.14
N PRO A 154 -27.75 0.10 -44.25
CA PRO A 154 -27.45 -0.68 -45.45
C PRO A 154 -26.15 -0.21 -46.11
N GLU A 155 -25.28 -1.19 -46.35
CA GLU A 155 -24.08 -1.10 -47.17
C GLU A 155 -24.40 -0.54 -48.57
N TYR A 156 -24.02 0.72 -48.82
CA TYR A 156 -23.90 1.27 -50.16
C TYR A 156 -22.43 1.59 -50.45
N ALA A 157 -21.80 0.75 -51.27
CA ALA A 157 -20.61 1.11 -52.04
C ALA A 157 -21.05 1.54 -53.45
N PRO A 158 -20.35 2.51 -54.07
CA PRO A 158 -19.24 2.11 -54.96
C PRO A 158 -17.97 3.00 -54.88
N LEU A 159 -16.88 2.40 -55.35
CA LEU A 159 -15.48 2.88 -55.37
C LEU A 159 -15.22 4.20 -56.15
N SER A 160 -14.14 4.91 -55.77
CA SER A 160 -13.13 5.38 -56.75
C SER A 160 -11.73 5.57 -56.14
N THR A 161 -10.75 5.38 -57.02
CA THR A 161 -9.31 5.16 -56.87
C THR A 161 -8.49 6.37 -56.39
N GLY A 162 -7.44 6.16 -55.59
CA GLY A 162 -6.37 7.13 -55.39
C GLY A 162 -5.35 6.72 -54.31
N PRO A 163 -4.06 6.53 -54.63
CA PRO A 163 -3.04 6.09 -53.66
C PRO A 163 -2.45 7.29 -52.91
N GLY A 164 -2.51 7.30 -51.58
CA GLY A 164 -1.74 8.27 -50.81
C GLY A 164 -2.14 8.39 -49.35
N ALA A 165 -1.14 8.30 -48.48
CA ALA A 165 -1.15 8.55 -47.03
C ALA A 165 -1.53 7.35 -46.15
N ALA A 166 -0.60 6.38 -46.11
CA ALA A 166 -0.37 5.58 -44.92
C ALA A 166 -0.02 6.51 -43.74
N ALA A 167 -1.03 6.87 -42.94
CA ALA A 167 -0.82 7.48 -41.64
C ALA A 167 -0.48 6.39 -40.62
N ASP A 168 0.81 6.06 -40.59
CA ASP A 168 1.62 5.65 -39.45
C ASP A 168 0.88 5.04 -38.24
N VAL A 169 0.34 3.83 -38.42
CA VAL A 169 0.12 2.91 -37.30
C VAL A 169 1.52 2.40 -36.91
N LYS A 170 2.15 3.09 -35.95
CA LYS A 170 3.41 2.63 -35.40
C LYS A 170 3.25 1.18 -34.93
N PRO A 171 4.10 0.25 -35.39
CA PRO A 171 4.06 -1.12 -34.92
C PRO A 171 4.36 -1.13 -33.43
N HIS A 172 3.52 -1.83 -32.67
CA HIS A 172 3.78 -2.19 -31.28
C HIS A 172 5.10 -2.97 -31.28
N SER A 173 6.18 -2.30 -30.88
CA SER A 173 7.47 -2.94 -30.70
C SER A 173 7.37 -3.74 -29.42
N ASP A 174 7.28 -5.06 -29.57
CA ASP A 174 7.46 -6.06 -28.52
C ASP A 174 8.94 -6.08 -28.06
N GLU A 175 9.47 -4.93 -27.66
CA GLU A 175 10.71 -4.83 -26.91
C GLU A 175 10.30 -4.66 -25.44
N ALA A 176 10.46 -5.71 -24.64
CA ALA A 176 10.25 -5.63 -23.20
C ALA A 176 11.03 -4.41 -22.67
N PRO A 177 10.35 -3.37 -22.16
CA PRO A 177 11.04 -2.13 -21.82
C PRO A 177 12.09 -2.46 -20.77
N SER A 178 13.32 -2.04 -21.04
CA SER A 178 14.44 -2.19 -20.11
C SER A 178 14.03 -1.67 -18.71
N LEU A 179 14.09 -2.55 -17.70
CA LEU A 179 13.67 -2.28 -16.32
C LEU A 179 14.19 -0.94 -15.78
N MET A 180 15.42 -0.56 -16.14
CA MET A 180 16.04 0.68 -15.67
C MET A 180 15.47 1.96 -16.32
N LYS A 181 14.87 1.86 -17.50
CA LYS A 181 14.34 3.01 -18.24
C LYS A 181 12.92 3.39 -17.81
N ASN A 182 12.21 2.46 -17.17
CA ASN A 182 10.87 2.67 -16.60
C ASN A 182 10.90 3.24 -15.16
N ILE A 183 12.09 3.30 -14.54
CA ILE A 183 12.25 3.81 -13.18
C ILE A 183 12.58 5.30 -13.23
N TYR A 184 11.72 6.11 -12.62
CA TYR A 184 12.00 7.51 -12.33
C TYR A 184 12.96 7.62 -11.13
N TRP A 185 14.27 7.59 -11.43
CA TRP A 185 15.34 7.48 -10.44
C TRP A 185 15.39 8.63 -9.43
N LYS A 186 15.03 9.84 -9.86
CA LYS A 186 15.02 11.01 -8.98
C LYS A 186 13.93 10.90 -7.92
N GLU A 187 12.73 10.51 -8.33
CA GLU A 187 11.54 10.38 -7.50
C GLU A 187 11.67 9.15 -6.59
N PHE A 188 12.13 8.01 -7.13
CA PHE A 188 12.48 6.82 -6.37
C PHE A 188 13.59 7.10 -5.34
N GLY A 189 14.61 7.87 -5.72
CA GLY A 189 15.69 8.29 -4.84
C GLY A 189 15.18 9.16 -3.68
N LEU A 190 14.26 10.10 -3.95
CA LEU A 190 13.66 10.94 -2.93
C LEU A 190 12.79 10.13 -1.94
N LEU A 191 12.01 9.16 -2.43
CA LEU A 191 11.25 8.22 -1.59
C LEU A 191 12.16 7.38 -0.70
N THR A 192 13.22 6.84 -1.28
CA THR A 192 14.21 6.04 -0.55
C THR A 192 14.95 6.88 0.49
N PHE A 193 15.26 8.14 0.17
CA PHE A 193 15.84 9.09 1.12
C PHE A 193 14.91 9.35 2.31
N VAL A 194 13.63 9.64 2.08
CA VAL A 194 12.64 9.82 3.17
C VAL A 194 12.60 8.56 4.03
N TRP A 195 12.57 7.39 3.40
CA TRP A 195 12.54 6.12 4.12
C TRP A 195 13.78 5.91 5.00
N LEU A 196 14.99 6.15 4.45
CA LEU A 196 16.25 6.05 5.20
C LEU A 196 16.35 7.09 6.33
N ALA A 197 15.83 8.31 6.11
CA ALA A 197 15.80 9.33 7.16
C ALA A 197 14.90 8.91 8.32
N PHE A 198 13.70 8.38 8.03
CA PHE A 198 12.80 7.82 9.05
C PHE A 198 13.42 6.62 9.76
N LEU A 199 14.06 5.72 9.01
CA LEU A 199 14.79 4.57 9.55
C LEU A 199 15.87 5.02 10.53
N ALA A 200 16.71 5.97 10.13
CA ALA A 200 17.78 6.51 10.98
C ALA A 200 17.21 7.12 12.27
N ILE A 201 16.15 7.93 12.17
CA ILE A 201 15.48 8.52 13.34
C ILE A 201 14.96 7.42 14.28
N GLN A 202 14.32 6.37 13.75
CA GLN A 202 13.77 5.29 14.58
C GLN A 202 14.86 4.44 15.24
N ILE A 203 15.96 4.16 14.53
CA ILE A 203 17.13 3.49 15.11
C ILE A 203 17.73 4.34 16.23
N THR A 204 17.94 5.64 16.00
CA THR A 204 18.45 6.56 17.04
C THR A 204 17.50 6.64 18.24
N LYS A 205 16.18 6.61 18.00
CA LYS A 205 15.18 6.59 19.07
C LYS A 205 15.31 5.37 19.98
N ASN A 206 15.71 4.21 19.45
CA ASN A 206 15.89 2.99 20.23
C ASN A 206 17.03 3.08 21.26
N TYR A 207 18.02 3.95 21.02
CA TYR A 207 19.12 4.21 21.97
C TYR A 207 18.80 5.30 22.99
N ALA A 208 17.67 6.01 22.84
CA ALA A 208 17.24 7.05 23.77
C ALA A 208 16.36 6.44 24.88
N PRO A 209 16.55 6.82 26.15
CA PRO A 209 15.70 6.35 27.23
C PRO A 209 14.23 6.73 26.99
N THR A 210 13.33 5.79 27.23
CA THR A 210 11.88 5.97 27.16
C THR A 210 11.47 7.12 28.08
N CYS A 211 10.54 7.97 27.64
CA CYS A 211 10.09 9.19 28.35
C CYS A 211 11.10 10.35 28.50
N SER A 212 12.28 10.31 27.87
CA SER A 212 13.19 11.46 27.83
C SER A 212 12.73 12.56 26.87
N THR A 213 13.06 13.83 27.14
CA THR A 213 12.86 14.95 26.21
C THR A 213 13.46 14.65 24.83
N TRP A 214 14.59 13.93 24.78
CA TRP A 214 15.24 13.53 23.53
C TRP A 214 14.40 12.56 22.69
N TYR A 215 13.66 11.65 23.33
CA TYR A 215 12.75 10.72 22.66
C TYR A 215 11.65 11.48 21.91
N TRP A 216 11.06 12.49 22.57
CA TRP A 216 10.02 13.33 21.97
C TRP A 216 10.58 14.22 20.87
N VAL A 217 11.77 14.81 21.04
CA VAL A 217 12.44 15.60 20.00
C VAL A 217 12.67 14.76 18.73
N LEU A 218 13.17 13.52 18.88
CA LEU A 218 13.35 12.61 17.74
C LEU A 218 12.03 12.24 17.07
N ASN A 219 10.94 12.08 17.85
CA ASN A 219 9.62 11.83 17.28
C ASN A 219 9.10 13.06 16.50
N PHE A 220 9.22 14.25 17.06
CA PHE A 220 8.82 15.49 16.38
C PHE A 220 9.69 15.78 15.15
N LEU A 221 10.94 15.32 15.10
CA LEU A 221 11.83 15.47 13.94
C LEU A 221 11.30 14.78 12.67
N GLN A 222 10.44 13.77 12.81
CA GLN A 222 9.79 13.12 11.67
C GLN A 222 8.78 14.05 10.96
N ILE A 223 8.24 15.05 11.68
CA ILE A 223 7.25 15.99 11.14
C ILE A 223 7.91 16.95 10.12
N PRO A 224 9.00 17.68 10.43
CA PRO A 224 9.68 18.51 9.44
C PRO A 224 10.14 17.75 8.20
N VAL A 225 10.63 16.50 8.36
CA VAL A 225 11.08 15.68 7.22
C VAL A 225 9.92 15.34 6.29
N SER A 226 8.81 14.85 6.85
CA SER A 226 7.62 14.50 6.04
C SER A 226 6.94 15.72 5.44
N VAL A 227 6.67 16.75 6.25
CA VAL A 227 6.08 18.01 5.79
C VAL A 227 6.96 18.69 4.75
N GLY A 228 8.28 18.69 4.94
CA GLY A 228 9.22 19.29 4.00
C GLY A 228 9.18 18.66 2.61
N VAL A 229 9.19 17.32 2.53
CA VAL A 229 9.15 16.61 1.24
C VAL A 229 7.76 16.70 0.59
N THR A 230 6.69 16.50 1.36
CA THR A 230 5.32 16.67 0.83
C THR A 230 5.06 18.11 0.37
N MET A 231 5.58 19.11 1.09
CA MET A 231 5.43 20.52 0.70
C MET A 231 6.29 20.86 -0.53
N TYR A 232 7.50 20.33 -0.64
CA TYR A 232 8.32 20.47 -1.85
C TYR A 232 7.59 19.94 -3.09
N GLU A 233 6.98 18.75 -2.97
CA GLU A 233 6.20 18.14 -4.06
C GLU A 233 4.93 18.94 -4.36
N ALA A 234 4.20 19.34 -3.33
CA ALA A 234 3.00 20.14 -3.45
C ALA A 234 3.25 21.49 -4.14
N LEU A 235 4.33 22.20 -3.79
CA LEU A 235 4.71 23.44 -4.44
C LEU A 235 5.12 23.21 -5.90
N GLY A 236 5.77 22.08 -6.20
CA GLY A 236 6.06 21.65 -7.58
C GLY A 236 4.80 21.44 -8.42
N LEU A 237 3.78 20.81 -7.85
CA LEU A 237 2.48 20.57 -8.47
C LEU A 237 1.64 21.87 -8.61
N MET A 238 1.63 22.72 -7.58
CA MET A 238 0.88 24.00 -7.58
C MET A 238 1.46 25.01 -8.58
N ASN A 239 2.78 25.06 -8.72
CA ASN A 239 3.45 25.95 -9.66
C ASN A 239 3.45 25.40 -11.10
N GLY A 240 2.82 24.24 -11.36
CA GLY A 240 2.75 23.60 -12.67
C GLY A 240 4.09 23.03 -13.17
N LYS A 241 5.11 22.94 -12.31
CA LYS A 241 6.42 22.34 -12.63
C LYS A 241 6.36 20.81 -12.67
N ARG A 242 5.34 20.23 -12.04
CA ARG A 242 5.00 18.80 -12.07
C ARG A 242 3.50 18.64 -12.31
N VAL A 243 3.10 17.53 -12.91
CA VAL A 243 1.71 17.19 -13.22
C VAL A 243 1.45 15.79 -12.69
N LEU A 244 0.29 15.57 -12.07
CA LEU A 244 -0.15 14.22 -11.72
C LEU A 244 -0.30 13.39 -12.99
N SER A 245 0.70 12.57 -13.23
CA SER A 245 0.94 11.91 -14.50
C SER A 245 -0.23 10.97 -14.86
N SER A 246 -0.90 10.41 -13.85
CA SER A 246 -2.08 9.57 -14.02
C SER A 246 -3.38 10.26 -14.48
N LYS A 247 -3.50 11.60 -14.41
CA LYS A 247 -4.79 12.28 -14.68
C LYS A 247 -4.94 12.83 -16.10
N GLY A 248 -3.93 12.67 -16.97
CA GLY A 248 -3.98 13.21 -18.33
C GLY A 248 -4.20 14.74 -18.37
N ASN A 249 -4.39 15.28 -19.56
CA ASN A 249 -4.35 16.73 -19.88
C ASN A 249 -5.42 17.62 -19.19
N GLU A 250 -6.16 17.12 -18.20
CA GLU A 250 -6.91 17.98 -17.28
C GLU A 250 -5.93 18.67 -16.33
N GLN A 251 -5.58 19.90 -16.68
CA GLN A 251 -4.86 20.86 -15.84
C GLN A 251 -5.66 21.19 -14.56
N THR A 252 -5.88 20.21 -13.67
CA THR A 252 -6.39 20.51 -12.34
C THR A 252 -5.23 21.04 -11.52
N THR A 253 -5.12 22.37 -11.46
CA THR A 253 -4.38 23.07 -10.41
C THR A 253 -4.80 22.45 -9.08
N LEU A 254 -3.90 21.70 -8.45
CA LEU A 254 -4.21 21.01 -7.21
C LEU A 254 -4.51 22.08 -6.17
N LYS A 255 -5.78 22.20 -5.77
CA LYS A 255 -6.18 23.22 -4.79
C LYS A 255 -5.56 22.87 -3.45
N PHE A 256 -5.17 23.87 -2.67
CA PHE A 256 -4.64 23.69 -1.32
C PHE A 256 -5.54 22.77 -0.45
N HIS A 257 -6.86 22.89 -0.60
CA HIS A 257 -7.82 22.03 0.07
C HIS A 257 -7.67 20.53 -0.28
N GLN A 258 -7.44 20.20 -1.56
CA GLN A 258 -7.24 18.81 -1.99
C GLN A 258 -5.91 18.25 -1.45
N LEU A 259 -4.86 19.08 -1.39
CA LEU A 259 -3.60 18.71 -0.77
C LEU A 259 -3.78 18.38 0.72
N CYS A 260 -4.47 19.24 1.46
CA CYS A 260 -4.76 18.99 2.89
C CYS A 260 -5.53 17.69 3.07
N ILE A 261 -6.50 17.41 2.20
CA ILE A 261 -7.24 16.15 2.19
C ILE A 261 -6.29 14.96 1.97
N TYR A 262 -5.37 15.03 1.00
CA TYR A 262 -4.43 13.94 0.74
C TYR A 262 -3.45 13.72 1.90
N CYS A 263 -2.98 14.78 2.54
CA CYS A 263 -2.14 14.68 3.73
C CYS A 263 -2.92 14.02 4.88
N PHE A 264 -4.16 14.45 5.11
CA PHE A 264 -5.02 13.88 6.15
C PHE A 264 -5.31 12.40 5.90
N PHE A 265 -5.66 12.02 4.66
CA PHE A 265 -5.84 10.62 4.29
C PHE A 265 -4.55 9.81 4.39
N GLY A 266 -3.40 10.39 4.02
CA GLY A 266 -2.09 9.76 4.17
C GLY A 266 -1.80 9.43 5.63
N VAL A 267 -1.91 10.41 6.54
CA VAL A 267 -1.68 10.21 7.98
C VAL A 267 -2.66 9.21 8.56
N THR A 268 -3.95 9.30 8.24
CA THR A 268 -4.96 8.36 8.76
C THR A 268 -4.76 6.95 8.21
N ALA A 269 -4.43 6.81 6.92
CA ALA A 269 -4.06 5.53 6.32
C ALA A 269 -2.81 4.92 6.96
N GLY A 270 -1.81 5.74 7.24
CA GLY A 270 -0.62 5.35 7.96
C GLY A 270 -0.92 4.90 9.39
N LEU A 271 -1.71 5.68 10.13
CA LEU A 271 -2.09 5.37 11.51
C LEU A 271 -2.82 4.05 11.61
N VAL A 272 -3.86 3.87 10.79
CA VAL A 272 -4.63 2.61 10.75
C VAL A 272 -3.75 1.45 10.26
N GLY A 273 -2.94 1.70 9.24
CA GLY A 273 -2.02 0.71 8.69
C GLY A 273 -0.98 0.24 9.71
N GLY A 274 -0.38 1.16 10.47
CA GLY A 274 0.58 0.89 11.55
C GLY A 274 -0.08 0.19 12.73
N LEU A 275 -1.25 0.67 13.16
CA LEU A 275 -2.00 0.15 14.30
C LEU A 275 -2.52 -1.27 14.10
N LEU A 276 -3.05 -1.58 12.91
CA LEU A 276 -3.83 -2.79 12.65
C LEU A 276 -3.15 -3.81 11.75
N GLY A 277 -1.96 -3.53 11.22
CA GLY A 277 -1.23 -4.54 10.44
C GLY A 277 -1.72 -4.72 9.01
N LEU A 278 -2.50 -3.78 8.46
CA LEU A 278 -3.18 -3.94 7.17
C LEU A 278 -2.35 -3.50 5.95
N GLY A 279 -1.33 -2.67 6.15
CA GLY A 279 -0.62 -1.98 5.07
C GLY A 279 -1.43 -0.78 4.56
N GLY A 280 -0.76 0.33 4.26
CA GLY A 280 -1.44 1.58 3.89
C GLY A 280 -2.28 1.50 2.60
N GLY A 281 -2.01 0.54 1.72
CA GLY A 281 -2.71 0.36 0.44
C GLY A 281 -4.18 -0.01 0.58
N PHE A 282 -4.57 -0.61 1.71
CA PHE A 282 -5.98 -0.92 2.00
C PHE A 282 -6.88 0.32 2.01
N ILE A 283 -6.34 1.46 2.44
CA ILE A 283 -7.06 2.75 2.46
C ILE A 283 -6.74 3.57 1.19
N MET A 284 -5.50 3.51 0.72
CA MET A 284 -5.03 4.31 -0.42
C MET A 284 -5.64 3.85 -1.75
N GLY A 285 -5.85 2.55 -1.96
CA GLY A 285 -6.43 2.02 -3.20
C GLY A 285 -7.84 2.58 -3.47
N PRO A 286 -8.81 2.44 -2.55
CA PRO A 286 -10.13 3.04 -2.69
C PRO A 286 -10.10 4.56 -2.87
N LEU A 287 -9.20 5.25 -2.16
CA LEU A 287 -9.02 6.70 -2.27
C LEU A 287 -8.60 7.10 -3.68
N PHE A 288 -7.59 6.45 -4.26
CA PHE A 288 -7.14 6.74 -5.62
C PHE A 288 -8.25 6.52 -6.65
N LEU A 289 -9.05 5.48 -6.48
CA LEU A 289 -10.23 5.26 -7.33
C LEU A 289 -11.29 6.35 -7.19
N GLU A 290 -11.49 6.93 -5.99
CA GLU A 290 -12.40 8.08 -5.79
C GLU A 290 -11.88 9.35 -6.47
N LEU A 291 -10.57 9.45 -6.70
CA LEU A 291 -9.95 10.56 -7.42
C LEU A 291 -9.98 10.38 -8.94
N GLY A 292 -10.57 9.29 -9.44
CA GLY A 292 -10.67 8.99 -10.88
C GLY A 292 -9.40 8.42 -11.48
N ILE A 293 -8.45 7.97 -10.66
CA ILE A 293 -7.22 7.32 -11.13
C ILE A 293 -7.58 5.95 -11.71
N PRO A 294 -7.04 5.57 -12.88
CA PRO A 294 -7.27 4.25 -13.47
C PRO A 294 -6.91 3.13 -12.47
N PRO A 295 -7.73 2.05 -12.37
CA PRO A 295 -7.51 1.00 -11.38
C PRO A 295 -6.13 0.35 -11.41
N GLN A 296 -5.56 0.19 -12.60
CA GLN A 296 -4.23 -0.40 -12.79
C GLN A 296 -3.12 0.46 -12.17
N VAL A 297 -3.20 1.79 -12.33
CA VAL A 297 -2.23 2.75 -11.79
C VAL A 297 -2.40 2.93 -10.29
N SER A 298 -3.66 3.01 -9.84
CA SER A 298 -4.03 3.05 -8.42
C SER A 298 -3.43 1.86 -7.67
N SER A 299 -3.66 0.64 -8.18
CA SER A 299 -3.17 -0.61 -7.58
C SER A 299 -1.64 -0.64 -7.52
N ALA A 300 -0.96 -0.29 -8.62
CA ALA A 300 0.49 -0.28 -8.67
C ALA A 300 1.11 0.76 -7.73
N THR A 301 0.56 1.97 -7.71
CA THR A 301 1.04 3.08 -6.86
C THR A 301 0.80 2.80 -5.37
N ALA A 302 -0.37 2.26 -5.02
CA ALA A 302 -0.67 1.87 -3.64
C ALA A 302 0.27 0.75 -3.16
N THR A 303 0.57 -0.23 -4.01
CA THR A 303 1.52 -1.31 -3.71
C THR A 303 2.94 -0.82 -3.53
N PHE A 304 3.35 0.14 -4.36
CA PHE A 304 4.65 0.77 -4.25
C PHE A 304 4.80 1.56 -2.94
N ALA A 305 3.79 2.36 -2.57
CA ALA A 305 3.74 3.02 -1.27
C ALA A 305 3.76 1.99 -0.11
N MET A 306 3.00 0.90 -0.26
CA MET A 306 2.96 -0.18 0.72
C MET A 306 4.32 -0.82 0.97
N MET A 307 5.13 -1.05 -0.07
CA MET A 307 6.47 -1.65 0.05
C MET A 307 7.33 -0.88 1.07
N PHE A 308 7.44 0.44 0.93
CA PHE A 308 8.20 1.29 1.85
C PHE A 308 7.55 1.39 3.23
N SER A 309 6.22 1.46 3.27
CA SER A 309 5.48 1.66 4.52
C SER A 309 5.49 0.40 5.41
N ALA A 310 5.35 -0.78 4.81
CA ALA A 310 5.35 -2.05 5.48
C ALA A 310 6.76 -2.42 5.93
N SER A 311 7.79 -2.18 5.11
CA SER A 311 9.19 -2.40 5.51
C SER A 311 9.59 -1.51 6.68
N MET A 312 9.14 -0.25 6.72
CA MET A 312 9.33 0.63 7.88
C MET A 312 8.67 0.06 9.14
N SER A 313 7.42 -0.43 9.02
CA SER A 313 6.70 -1.06 10.14
C SER A 313 7.44 -2.30 10.65
N VAL A 314 8.00 -3.14 9.75
CA VAL A 314 8.80 -4.31 10.14
C VAL A 314 9.99 -3.88 11.00
N VAL A 315 10.72 -2.84 10.60
CA VAL A 315 11.84 -2.35 11.40
C VAL A 315 11.37 -1.79 12.74
N GLU A 316 10.28 -1.01 12.78
CA GLU A 316 9.74 -0.47 14.03
C GLU A 316 9.32 -1.59 15.01
N TYR A 317 8.58 -2.59 14.54
CA TYR A 317 8.19 -3.74 15.37
C TYR A 317 9.40 -4.59 15.78
N TYR A 318 10.45 -4.65 14.96
CA TYR A 318 11.70 -5.32 15.29
C TYR A 318 12.47 -4.59 16.39
N LEU A 319 12.63 -3.27 16.28
CA LEU A 319 13.26 -2.46 17.32
C LEU A 319 12.47 -2.50 18.63
N LEU A 320 11.15 -2.66 18.58
CA LEU A 320 10.29 -2.83 19.75
C LEU A 320 10.30 -4.26 20.33
N ASN A 321 11.17 -5.16 19.85
CA ASN A 321 11.23 -6.58 20.25
C ASN A 321 9.87 -7.30 20.19
N ARG A 322 8.99 -6.88 19.27
CA ARG A 322 7.67 -7.50 19.06
C ARG A 322 7.70 -8.69 18.11
N PHE A 323 8.86 -8.99 17.54
CA PHE A 323 9.06 -10.23 16.81
C PHE A 323 9.60 -11.31 17.76
N PRO A 324 9.07 -12.54 17.71
CA PRO A 324 9.64 -13.71 18.38
C PRO A 324 10.91 -14.19 17.65
N VAL A 325 11.84 -13.29 17.32
CA VAL A 325 13.07 -13.62 16.58
C VAL A 325 14.27 -13.49 17.51
N PRO A 326 14.62 -14.54 18.27
CA PRO A 326 15.96 -14.67 18.77
C PRO A 326 16.83 -15.16 17.60
N TYR A 327 17.30 -14.21 16.79
CA TYR A 327 18.45 -14.26 15.86
C TYR A 327 18.70 -15.61 15.12
N GLY A 328 18.32 -15.67 13.84
CA GLY A 328 18.70 -16.74 12.90
C GLY A 328 17.87 -18.02 13.00
N GLY A 329 18.27 -19.09 12.30
CA GLY A 329 17.54 -20.38 12.25
C GLY A 329 17.23 -21.01 13.61
N VAL A 330 17.95 -20.59 14.67
CA VAL A 330 17.69 -20.94 16.07
C VAL A 330 16.44 -20.23 16.61
N GLY A 331 16.15 -19.02 16.16
CA GLY A 331 14.93 -18.28 16.51
C GLY A 331 13.67 -18.88 15.90
N ILE A 332 13.76 -19.43 14.69
CA ILE A 332 12.68 -20.22 14.11
C ILE A 332 12.42 -21.47 14.97
N SER A 333 13.49 -22.17 15.38
CA SER A 333 13.37 -23.34 16.29
C SER A 333 12.77 -22.97 17.66
N ASN A 334 13.19 -21.84 18.25
CA ASN A 334 12.73 -21.40 19.58
C ASN A 334 11.30 -20.82 19.53
N MET A 335 10.93 -20.17 18.42
CA MET A 335 9.56 -19.77 18.12
C MET A 335 8.67 -20.99 17.95
N ILE A 336 9.11 -22.01 17.20
CA ILE A 336 8.42 -23.29 17.05
C ILE A 336 8.27 -24.01 18.39
N HIS A 337 9.29 -23.97 19.26
CA HIS A 337 9.25 -24.58 20.58
C HIS A 337 8.25 -23.87 21.51
N LYS A 338 8.24 -22.53 21.54
CA LYS A 338 7.23 -21.74 22.26
C LYS A 338 5.81 -21.92 21.68
N MET A 339 5.69 -22.12 20.36
CA MET A 339 4.43 -22.47 19.70
C MET A 339 3.90 -23.84 20.14
N GLU A 340 4.79 -24.82 20.38
CA GLU A 340 4.45 -26.17 20.83
C GLU A 340 3.97 -26.20 22.30
N GLN A 341 4.34 -25.20 23.10
CA GLN A 341 4.00 -25.11 24.53
C GLN A 341 2.85 -24.13 24.85
N HIS A 342 2.25 -23.46 23.85
CA HIS A 342 1.29 -22.35 24.05
C HIS A 342 1.83 -21.26 25.00
N GLU A 343 3.16 -21.04 24.98
CA GLU A 343 3.79 -20.08 25.87
C GLU A 343 3.75 -18.65 25.32
N TYR A 344 3.63 -17.70 26.24
CA TYR A 344 3.69 -16.26 25.97
C TYR A 344 5.00 -15.91 25.25
N MET A 345 4.91 -15.30 24.07
CA MET A 345 6.06 -15.03 23.19
C MET A 345 7.01 -13.92 23.70
N GLY A 346 6.92 -13.54 24.98
CA GLY A 346 7.88 -12.67 25.64
C GLY A 346 7.73 -11.21 25.25
N PHE A 347 6.50 -10.68 25.33
CA PHE A 347 6.28 -9.24 25.22
C PHE A 347 6.38 -8.59 26.59
N GLU A 348 7.54 -8.02 26.91
CA GLU A 348 7.63 -7.14 28.06
C GLU A 348 6.89 -5.83 27.78
N ASN A 349 6.09 -5.40 28.75
CA ASN A 349 5.48 -4.08 28.75
C ASN A 349 6.59 -3.04 28.92
N LEU A 350 6.65 -2.03 28.06
CA LEU A 350 7.61 -0.92 28.10
C LEU A 350 7.64 -0.14 29.43
N CYS A 351 6.68 -0.39 30.34
CA CYS A 351 6.56 0.29 31.64
C CYS A 351 6.79 -0.62 32.86
N LYS A 352 7.49 -1.76 32.73
CA LYS A 352 7.74 -2.65 33.88
C LYS A 352 9.18 -2.70 34.43
N TYR A 353 10.06 -1.83 33.94
CA TYR A 353 11.37 -1.60 34.57
C TYR A 353 11.41 -0.19 35.17
N ASP A 354 10.90 -0.10 36.40
CA ASP A 354 11.43 0.68 37.52
C ASP A 354 10.36 0.70 38.63
N ALA A 355 10.44 -0.29 39.52
CA ALA A 355 9.87 -0.25 40.87
C ALA A 355 10.82 -1.00 41.81
#